data_AF-A0A315B6U7-F1
#
_entry.id   AF-A0A315B6U7-F1
#
_cell.length_a   1.000
_cell.length_b   1.000
_cell.length_c   1.000
_cell.angle_alpha   90.00
_cell.angle_beta   90.00
_cell.angle_gamma   90.00
#
_symmetry.space_group_name_H-M   'P 1'
#
loop_
_entity.id
_entity.type
_entity.pdbx_description
1 polymer ?
#
loop_
_entity_poly.entity_id
_entity_poly.type
_entity_poly.pdbx_seq_one_letter_code
_entity_poly.pdbx_strand_id
1 'polypeptide(L)'
;MTQYIHDYFAAHALRAISGMKESQQAQSFYRRLLARLERGEDLSAEVPEIARVGSAGAVEVVKQAIAENKTKFDAVWNLPKSVQGIGRQQVSMAREPYEILPRVTMAFTYTGAAGKVTVQAVTAGENVAVEFAAPKNKMAAAAAVSELEKALSFALLAAK
;
A
#
# COMPACT_ATOMS: atom_id res chain seq x y z
N MET A 1 6.88 -11.81 -21.87
CA MET A 1 6.19 -12.61 -20.84
C MET A 1 6.44 -12.02 -19.45
N THR A 2 7.68 -11.79 -19.00
CA THR A 2 7.99 -11.02 -17.76
C THR A 2 7.33 -9.63 -17.65
N GLN A 3 7.05 -8.97 -18.79
CA GLN A 3 6.46 -7.64 -18.82
C GLN A 3 5.08 -7.56 -18.15
N TYR A 4 4.20 -8.56 -18.30
CA TYR A 4 2.88 -8.52 -17.67
C TYR A 4 2.97 -8.50 -16.15
N ILE A 5 3.78 -9.39 -15.58
CA ILE A 5 4.00 -9.46 -14.13
C ILE A 5 4.66 -8.16 -13.65
N HIS A 6 5.67 -7.68 -14.39
CA HIS A 6 6.33 -6.42 -14.09
C HIS A 6 5.33 -5.26 -14.02
N ASP A 7 4.52 -5.08 -15.06
CA ASP A 7 3.57 -3.98 -15.17
C ASP A 7 2.48 -4.07 -14.11
N TYR A 8 2.02 -5.28 -13.78
CA TYR A 8 1.08 -5.49 -12.68
C TYR A 8 1.62 -4.97 -11.35
N PHE A 9 2.84 -5.38 -10.96
CA PHE A 9 3.45 -4.98 -9.70
C PHE A 9 3.89 -3.51 -9.70
N ALA A 10 4.36 -2.99 -10.83
CA ALA A 10 4.68 -1.57 -10.99
C ALA A 10 3.43 -0.71 -10.85
N ALA A 11 2.34 -1.06 -11.54
CA ALA A 11 1.07 -0.33 -11.44
C ALA A 11 0.47 -0.43 -10.03
N HIS A 12 0.62 -1.58 -9.35
CA HIS A 12 0.24 -1.72 -7.94
C HIS A 12 1.04 -0.79 -7.04
N ALA A 13 2.37 -0.75 -7.18
CA ALA A 13 3.23 0.14 -6.41
C ALA A 13 2.89 1.62 -6.63
N LEU A 14 2.63 2.04 -7.89
CA LEU A 14 2.22 3.40 -8.19
C LEU A 14 0.87 3.77 -7.55
N ARG A 15 -0.12 2.86 -7.59
CA ARG A 15 -1.40 3.07 -6.88
C ARG A 15 -1.20 3.15 -5.36
N ALA A 16 -0.34 2.30 -4.80
CA ALA A 16 -0.02 2.31 -3.38
C ALA A 16 0.63 3.64 -2.97
N ILE A 17 1.59 4.15 -3.75
CA ILE A 17 2.20 5.48 -3.54
C ILE A 17 1.14 6.58 -3.53
N SER A 18 0.22 6.58 -4.50
CA SER A 18 -0.88 7.56 -4.53
C SER A 18 -1.77 7.46 -3.29
N GLY A 19 -2.18 6.26 -2.89
CA GLY A 19 -3.00 6.05 -1.70
C GLY A 19 -2.29 6.40 -0.39
N MET A 20 -0.96 6.23 -0.31
CA MET A 20 -0.15 6.71 0.80
C MET A 20 -0.18 8.24 0.88
N LYS A 21 0.00 8.92 -0.25
CA LYS A 21 -0.05 10.40 -0.32
C LYS A 21 -1.40 10.93 0.17
N GLU A 22 -2.50 10.35 -0.30
CA GLU A 22 -3.86 10.70 0.13
C GLU A 22 -4.02 10.50 1.65
N SER A 23 -3.61 9.33 2.15
CA SER A 23 -3.71 8.99 3.58
C SER A 23 -2.84 9.92 4.45
N GLN A 24 -1.65 10.31 3.98
CA GLN A 24 -0.75 11.22 4.69
C GLN A 24 -1.27 12.66 4.69
N GLN A 25 -1.86 13.11 3.58
CA GLN A 25 -2.51 14.42 3.50
C GLN A 25 -3.71 14.49 4.46
N ALA A 26 -4.55 13.46 4.48
CA ALA A 26 -5.66 13.35 5.42
C ALA A 26 -5.18 13.38 6.88
N GLN A 27 -4.15 12.60 7.23
CA GLN A 27 -3.54 12.64 8.57
C GLN A 27 -3.04 14.05 8.93
N SER A 28 -2.40 14.74 7.99
CA SER A 28 -1.88 16.09 8.21
C SER A 28 -2.98 17.14 8.40
N PHE A 29 -4.11 16.97 7.70
CA PHE A 29 -5.31 17.76 7.93
C PHE A 29 -5.87 17.52 9.34
N TYR A 30 -6.15 16.27 9.70
CA TYR A 30 -6.74 15.93 11.00
C TYR A 30 -5.84 16.29 12.18
N ARG A 31 -4.51 16.18 12.05
CA ARG A 31 -3.58 16.63 13.11
C ARG A 31 -3.63 18.15 13.34
N ARG A 32 -3.75 18.95 12.26
CA ARG A 32 -3.92 20.40 12.40
C ARG A 32 -5.26 20.75 13.03
N LEU A 33 -6.31 20.04 12.64
CA LEU A 33 -7.64 20.18 13.23
C LEU A 33 -7.63 19.84 14.72
N LEU A 34 -7.01 18.72 15.10
CA LEU A 34 -6.86 18.29 16.49
C LEU A 34 -6.17 19.36 17.34
N ALA A 35 -5.05 19.92 16.86
CA ALA A 35 -4.32 20.96 17.60
C ALA A 35 -5.14 22.24 17.82
N ARG A 36 -6.06 22.58 16.90
CA ARG A 36 -6.98 23.72 17.07
C ARG A 36 -8.06 23.41 18.10
N LEU A 37 -8.67 22.23 18.01
CA LEU A 37 -9.68 21.76 18.96
C LEU A 37 -9.15 21.65 20.39
N GLU A 38 -7.92 21.15 20.56
CA GLU A 38 -7.25 21.04 21.87
C GLU A 38 -6.90 22.40 22.47
N ARG A 39 -6.79 23.45 21.65
CA ARG A 39 -6.66 24.85 22.12
C ARG A 39 -7.99 25.51 22.49
N GLY A 40 -9.12 24.80 22.31
CA GLY A 40 -10.45 25.31 22.61
C GLY A 40 -11.02 26.26 21.53
N GLU A 41 -10.46 26.25 20.32
CA GLU A 41 -11.06 26.98 19.19
C GLU A 41 -12.43 26.38 18.85
N ASP A 42 -13.46 27.23 18.73
CA ASP A 42 -14.74 26.82 18.19
C ASP A 42 -14.68 26.79 16.66
N LEU A 43 -14.78 25.60 16.11
CA LEU A 43 -14.73 25.35 14.67
C LEU A 43 -16.09 25.01 14.09
N SER A 44 -17.17 25.21 14.84
CA SER A 44 -18.55 24.95 14.41
C SER A 44 -18.95 25.68 13.12
N ALA A 45 -18.34 26.85 12.84
CA ALA A 45 -18.55 27.59 11.59
C ALA A 45 -17.88 26.92 10.37
N GLU A 46 -16.75 26.23 10.56
CA GLU A 46 -16.02 25.52 9.51
C GLU A 46 -16.52 24.06 9.35
N VAL A 47 -16.92 23.44 10.46
CA VAL A 47 -17.41 22.06 10.53
C VAL A 47 -18.68 22.03 11.40
N PRO A 48 -19.87 22.22 10.79
CA PRO A 48 -21.14 22.32 11.51
C PRO A 48 -21.44 21.14 12.44
N GLU A 49 -20.93 19.95 12.12
CA GLU A 49 -21.09 18.74 12.91
C GLU A 49 -20.52 18.89 14.34
N ILE A 50 -19.53 19.77 14.54
CA ILE A 50 -18.94 20.05 15.86
C ILE A 50 -19.99 20.63 16.81
N ALA A 51 -20.89 21.49 16.32
CA ALA A 51 -21.98 22.03 17.14
C ALA A 51 -22.93 20.92 17.65
N ARG A 52 -23.04 19.82 16.92
CA ARG A 52 -23.90 18.68 17.26
C ARG A 52 -23.23 17.72 18.26
N VAL A 53 -21.93 17.45 18.10
CA VAL A 53 -21.22 16.44 18.92
C VAL A 53 -20.45 17.04 20.11
N GLY A 54 -20.28 18.37 20.13
CA GLY A 54 -19.47 19.08 21.11
C GLY A 54 -17.97 18.88 20.91
N SER A 55 -17.15 19.77 21.47
CA SER A 55 -15.70 19.78 21.25
C SER A 55 -15.01 18.48 21.67
N ALA A 56 -15.45 17.85 22.77
CA ALA A 56 -14.91 16.56 23.21
C ALA A 56 -15.22 15.43 22.22
N GLY A 57 -16.46 15.36 21.70
CA GLY A 57 -16.84 14.38 20.69
C GLY A 57 -16.09 14.59 19.37
N ALA A 58 -15.88 15.84 18.98
CA ALA A 58 -15.09 16.19 17.79
C ALA A 58 -13.63 15.72 17.91
N VAL A 59 -12.99 15.91 19.07
CA VAL A 59 -11.63 15.43 19.33
C VAL A 59 -11.51 13.91 19.15
N GLU A 60 -12.45 13.14 19.69
CA GLU A 60 -12.42 11.67 19.58
C GLU A 60 -12.62 11.20 18.13
N VAL A 61 -13.55 11.81 17.39
CA VAL A 61 -13.73 11.51 15.96
C VAL A 61 -12.46 11.83 15.15
N VAL A 62 -11.80 12.96 15.44
CA VAL A 62 -10.56 13.34 14.77
C VAL A 62 -9.42 12.37 15.07
N LYS A 63 -9.26 11.94 16.33
CA LYS A 63 -8.28 10.91 16.70
C LYS A 63 -8.54 9.58 16.00
N GLN A 64 -9.80 9.15 15.94
CA GLN A 64 -10.20 7.96 15.20
C GLN A 64 -9.85 8.09 13.72
N ALA A 65 -10.17 9.23 13.10
CA ALA A 65 -9.84 9.48 11.69
C ALA A 65 -8.32 9.44 11.43
N ILE A 66 -7.49 9.96 12.35
CA ILE A 66 -6.02 9.84 12.26
C ILE A 66 -5.59 8.38 12.29
N ALA A 67 -6.13 7.58 13.22
CA ALA A 67 -5.81 6.17 13.37
C ALA A 67 -6.23 5.36 12.13
N GLU A 68 -7.44 5.59 11.61
CA GLU A 68 -7.94 4.95 10.40
C GLU A 68 -7.08 5.28 9.18
N ASN A 69 -6.69 6.54 9.01
CA ASN A 69 -5.82 6.94 7.90
C ASN A 69 -4.39 6.40 8.07
N LYS A 70 -3.91 6.16 9.29
CA LYS A 70 -2.66 5.44 9.52
C LYS A 70 -2.77 3.99 9.06
N THR A 71 -3.85 3.29 9.41
CA THR A 71 -4.10 1.93 8.95
C THR A 71 -4.23 1.87 7.43
N LYS A 72 -4.95 2.82 6.80
CA LYS A 72 -5.05 2.92 5.34
C LYS A 72 -3.68 3.10 4.70
N PHE A 73 -2.86 4.00 5.24
CA PHE A 73 -1.50 4.26 4.75
C PHE A 73 -0.64 3.00 4.64
N ASP A 74 -0.74 2.08 5.60
CA ASP A 74 -0.01 0.81 5.53
C ASP A 74 -0.71 -0.19 4.59
N ALA A 75 -2.04 -0.24 4.64
CA ALA A 75 -2.85 -1.23 3.93
C ALA A 75 -2.86 -1.07 2.40
N VAL A 76 -2.57 0.12 1.85
CA VAL A 76 -2.55 0.33 0.39
C VAL A 76 -1.53 -0.54 -0.36
N TRP A 77 -0.53 -1.06 0.35
CA TRP A 77 0.43 -2.00 -0.23
C TRP A 77 -0.09 -3.42 -0.34
N ASN A 78 -1.14 -3.78 0.39
CA ASN A 78 -1.69 -5.13 0.36
C ASN A 78 -2.20 -5.47 -1.04
N LEU A 79 -1.72 -6.58 -1.58
CA LEU A 79 -2.25 -7.14 -2.81
C LEU A 79 -3.69 -7.61 -2.57
N PRO A 80 -4.52 -7.78 -3.62
CA PRO A 80 -5.84 -8.36 -3.48
C PRO A 80 -5.79 -9.73 -2.79
N LYS A 81 -6.81 -10.05 -1.98
CA LYS A 81 -6.86 -11.32 -1.22
C LYS A 81 -6.69 -12.56 -2.11
N SER A 82 -7.20 -12.53 -3.34
CA SER A 82 -7.02 -13.62 -4.30
C SER A 82 -5.54 -13.83 -4.68
N VAL A 83 -4.78 -12.75 -4.81
CA VAL A 83 -3.33 -12.79 -5.10
C VAL A 83 -2.54 -13.22 -3.87
N GLN A 84 -2.95 -12.78 -2.68
CA GLN A 84 -2.40 -13.30 -1.42
C GLN A 84 -2.68 -14.80 -1.23
N GLY A 85 -3.72 -15.34 -1.87
CA GLY A 85 -4.05 -16.76 -1.81
C GLY A 85 -3.08 -17.66 -2.60
N ILE A 86 -2.41 -17.12 -3.62
CA ILE A 86 -1.48 -17.90 -4.47
C ILE A 86 -0.01 -17.74 -4.05
N GLY A 87 0.31 -16.81 -3.16
CA GLY A 87 1.69 -16.56 -2.75
C GLY A 87 1.79 -15.67 -1.52
N ARG A 88 3.00 -15.57 -0.97
CA ARG A 88 3.27 -14.82 0.25
C ARG A 88 3.73 -13.41 -0.07
N GLN A 89 3.02 -12.41 0.47
CA GLN A 89 3.44 -11.03 0.45
C GLN A 89 4.20 -10.66 1.73
N GLN A 90 5.23 -9.83 1.59
CA GLN A 90 5.92 -9.13 2.67
C GLN A 90 6.10 -7.67 2.28
N VAL A 91 5.90 -6.76 3.22
CA VAL A 91 6.08 -5.32 3.02
C VAL A 91 6.95 -4.80 4.15
N SER A 92 8.00 -4.06 3.80
CA SER A 92 8.84 -3.32 4.74
C SER A 92 8.91 -1.87 4.32
N MET A 93 8.78 -0.96 5.29
CA MET A 93 8.86 0.48 5.06
C MET A 93 10.01 1.06 5.88
N ALA A 94 10.86 1.86 5.24
CA ALA A 94 11.95 2.58 5.87
C ALA A 94 11.71 4.09 5.72
N ARG A 95 11.73 4.81 6.84
CA ARG A 95 11.67 6.28 6.83
C ARG A 95 13.08 6.82 6.77
N GLU A 96 13.43 7.39 5.63
CA GLU A 96 14.67 8.12 5.48
C GLU A 96 14.49 9.58 5.93
N PRO A 97 15.49 10.17 6.61
CA PRO A 97 15.51 11.61 6.84
C PRO A 97 15.35 12.36 5.52
N TYR A 98 14.52 13.41 5.53
CA TYR A 98 14.26 14.29 4.37
C TYR A 98 13.41 13.71 3.24
N GLU A 99 12.91 12.47 3.35
CA GLU A 99 11.90 11.97 2.40
C GLU A 99 10.48 12.16 2.94
N ILE A 100 9.59 12.65 2.07
CA ILE A 100 8.17 12.89 2.41
C ILE A 100 7.42 11.56 2.58
N LEU A 101 7.74 10.59 1.72
CA LEU A 101 7.21 9.23 1.75
C LEU A 101 8.30 8.26 2.22
N PRO A 102 7.97 7.22 3.00
CA PRO A 102 8.93 6.17 3.30
C PRO A 102 9.26 5.40 2.03
N ARG A 103 10.49 4.89 1.96
CA ARG A 103 10.89 3.89 0.99
C ARG A 103 10.22 2.57 1.34
N VAL A 104 9.60 1.94 0.35
CA VAL A 104 8.88 0.69 0.53
C VAL A 104 9.52 -0.39 -0.29
N THR A 105 9.73 -1.54 0.34
CA THR A 105 10.06 -2.78 -0.34
C THR A 105 8.90 -3.74 -0.14
N MET A 106 8.22 -4.08 -1.23
CA MET A 106 7.20 -5.11 -1.26
C MET A 106 7.77 -6.32 -2.00
N ALA A 107 7.83 -7.47 -1.32
CA ALA A 107 8.20 -8.74 -1.92
C ALA A 107 6.98 -9.66 -2.01
N PHE A 108 6.75 -10.24 -3.18
CA PHE A 108 5.77 -11.27 -3.40
C PHE A 108 6.46 -12.56 -3.83
N THR A 109 6.25 -13.64 -3.08
CA THR A 109 6.86 -14.94 -3.34
C THR A 109 5.81 -15.96 -3.74
N TYR A 110 5.95 -16.48 -4.96
CA TYR A 110 5.19 -17.60 -5.49
C TYR A 110 6.06 -18.86 -5.49
N THR A 111 5.48 -19.99 -5.09
CA THR A 111 6.14 -21.31 -5.14
C THR A 111 5.28 -22.25 -5.96
N GLY A 112 5.71 -22.52 -7.19
CA GLY A 112 5.06 -23.44 -8.12
C GLY A 112 5.85 -24.74 -8.28
N ALA A 113 5.38 -25.60 -9.19
CA ALA A 113 6.03 -26.88 -9.47
C ALA A 113 7.37 -26.67 -10.20
N ALA A 114 7.44 -25.67 -11.08
CA ALA A 114 8.67 -25.33 -11.80
C ALA A 114 9.71 -24.56 -10.95
N GLY A 115 9.32 -24.10 -9.76
CA GLY A 115 10.21 -23.45 -8.81
C GLY A 115 9.63 -22.22 -8.13
N LYS A 116 10.48 -21.52 -7.39
CA LYS A 116 10.13 -20.30 -6.65
C LYS A 116 10.43 -19.05 -7.48
N VAL A 117 9.46 -18.15 -7.57
CA VAL A 117 9.63 -16.81 -8.14
C VAL A 117 9.33 -15.78 -7.06
N THR A 118 10.27 -14.86 -6.85
CA THR A 118 10.06 -13.69 -5.99
C THR A 118 10.08 -12.43 -6.85
N VAL A 119 9.02 -11.65 -6.77
CA VAL A 119 8.93 -10.32 -7.37
C VAL A 119 9.10 -9.28 -6.28
N GLN A 120 9.98 -8.31 -6.47
CA GLN A 120 10.26 -7.27 -5.51
C GLN A 120 10.00 -5.91 -6.14
N ALA A 121 9.08 -5.13 -5.57
CA ALA A 121 8.89 -3.73 -5.92
C ALA A 121 9.57 -2.87 -4.84
N VAL A 122 10.49 -2.00 -5.26
CA VAL A 122 11.22 -1.07 -4.38
C VAL A 122 10.90 0.36 -4.78
N THR A 123 10.69 1.23 -3.79
CA THR A 123 10.43 2.64 -4.02
C THR A 123 11.52 3.56 -3.46
N ALA A 124 11.73 4.66 -4.16
CA ALA A 124 12.49 5.82 -3.69
C ALA A 124 11.75 7.09 -4.13
N GLY A 125 11.06 7.74 -3.19
CA GLY A 125 10.04 8.73 -3.52
C GLY A 125 8.93 8.13 -4.40
N GLU A 126 8.68 8.72 -5.57
CA GLU A 126 7.69 8.23 -6.54
C GLU A 126 8.28 7.25 -7.58
N ASN A 127 9.59 7.02 -7.55
CA ASN A 127 10.22 6.07 -8.46
C ASN A 127 9.96 4.64 -7.98
N VAL A 128 9.66 3.76 -8.93
CA VAL A 128 9.41 2.33 -8.70
C VAL A 128 10.37 1.52 -9.54
N ALA A 129 11.08 0.59 -8.91
CA ALA A 129 11.84 -0.45 -9.56
C ALA A 129 11.21 -1.81 -9.24
N VAL A 130 11.05 -2.68 -10.24
CA VAL A 130 10.55 -4.05 -10.06
C VAL A 130 11.61 -5.05 -10.49
N GLU A 131 12.00 -5.90 -9.55
CA GLU A 131 13.05 -6.89 -9.72
C GLU A 131 12.50 -8.31 -9.56
N PHE A 132 13.19 -9.27 -10.19
CA PHE A 132 12.78 -10.68 -10.22
C PHE A 132 13.92 -11.56 -9.74
N ALA A 133 13.60 -12.45 -8.80
CA ALA A 133 14.43 -13.60 -8.47
C ALA A 133 13.71 -14.87 -8.91
N ALA A 134 14.32 -15.62 -9.82
CA ALA A 134 13.83 -16.88 -10.36
C ALA A 134 14.93 -17.96 -10.29
N PRO A 135 14.61 -19.25 -10.54
CA PRO A 135 15.62 -20.30 -10.59
C PRO A 135 16.77 -19.97 -11.55
N LYS A 136 18.00 -20.39 -11.21
CA LYS A 136 19.19 -20.11 -12.05
C LYS A 136 19.13 -20.77 -13.42
N ASN A 137 18.45 -21.92 -13.53
CA ASN A 137 18.27 -22.63 -14.79
C ASN A 137 17.25 -21.87 -15.66
N LYS A 138 17.65 -21.50 -16.89
CA LYS A 138 16.83 -20.70 -17.81
C LYS A 138 15.47 -21.34 -18.15
N MET A 139 15.43 -22.66 -18.36
CA MET A 139 14.17 -23.36 -18.66
C MET A 139 13.26 -23.38 -17.44
N ALA A 140 13.79 -23.71 -16.26
CA ALA A 140 13.03 -23.69 -15.01
C ALA A 140 12.53 -22.27 -14.67
N ALA A 141 13.34 -21.25 -14.94
CA ALA A 141 12.95 -19.85 -14.77
C ALA A 141 11.78 -19.47 -15.69
N ALA A 142 11.86 -19.79 -16.98
CA ALA A 142 10.78 -19.50 -17.92
C ALA A 142 9.48 -20.23 -17.54
N ALA A 143 9.57 -21.50 -17.14
CA ALA A 143 8.42 -22.27 -16.68
C ALA A 143 7.82 -21.69 -15.39
N ALA A 144 8.64 -21.38 -14.38
CA ALA A 144 8.16 -20.83 -13.11
C ALA A 144 7.53 -19.44 -13.26
N VAL A 145 8.09 -18.59 -14.13
CA VAL A 145 7.51 -17.28 -14.46
C VAL A 145 6.18 -17.43 -15.21
N SER A 146 6.08 -18.38 -16.14
CA SER A 146 4.83 -18.67 -16.85
C SER A 146 3.74 -19.24 -15.91
N GLU A 147 4.11 -20.11 -14.97
CA GLU A 147 3.21 -20.60 -13.93
C GLU A 147 2.68 -19.45 -13.06
N LEU A 148 3.55 -18.55 -12.62
CA LEU A 148 3.17 -17.35 -11.87
C LEU A 148 2.21 -16.47 -12.69
N GLU A 149 2.52 -16.19 -13.95
CA GLU A 149 1.67 -15.35 -14.81
C GLU A 149 0.26 -15.94 -14.95
N LYS A 150 0.17 -17.26 -15.17
CA LYS A 150 -1.09 -17.98 -15.24
C LYS A 150 -1.85 -17.90 -13.92
N ALA A 151 -1.20 -18.22 -12.80
CA ALA A 151 -1.82 -18.19 -11.47
C ALA A 151 -2.32 -16.78 -11.12
N LEU A 152 -1.53 -15.76 -11.41
CA LEU A 152 -1.87 -14.36 -11.19
C LEU A 152 -3.09 -13.94 -12.02
N SER A 153 -3.12 -14.32 -13.31
CA SER A 153 -4.25 -14.04 -14.20
C SER A 153 -5.55 -14.65 -13.68
N PHE A 154 -5.53 -15.91 -13.22
CA PHE A 154 -6.70 -16.55 -12.63
C PHE A 154 -7.12 -15.92 -11.31
N ALA A 155 -6.17 -15.61 -10.43
CA ALA A 155 -6.46 -14.95 -9.16
C ALA A 155 -7.11 -13.57 -9.36
N LEU A 156 -6.68 -12.81 -10.37
CA LEU A 156 -7.26 -11.51 -10.70
C LEU A 156 -8.62 -11.61 -11.38
N LEU A 157 -8.86 -12.66 -12.17
CA LEU A 157 -10.17 -12.93 -12.75
C LEU A 157 -11.20 -13.32 -11.68
N ALA A 158 -10.79 -14.16 -10.72
CA ALA A 158 -11.64 -14.63 -9.62
C ALA A 158 -11.95 -13.57 -8.56
N ALA A 159 -11.29 -12.40 -8.61
CA ALA A 159 -11.52 -11.28 -7.70
C ALA A 159 -12.65 -10.33 -8.15
N LYS A 160 -13.27 -10.59 -9.30
CA LYS A 160 -14.40 -9.82 -9.84
C LYS A 160 -15.73 -10.32 -9.29
#